data_AF-A0A7J5DVU9-F1
#
_entry.id   AF-A0A7J5DVU9-F1
#
_cell.length_a   1.000
_cell.length_b   1.000
_cell.length_c   1.000
_cell.angle_alpha   90.00
_cell.angle_beta   90.00
_cell.angle_gamma   90.00
#
_symmetry.space_group_name_H-M   'P 1'
#
loop_
_entity.id
_entity.type
_entity.pdbx_description
1 polymer ?
#
loop_
_entity_poly.entity_id
_entity_poly.type
_entity_poly.pdbx_seq_one_letter_code
_entity_poly.pdbx_strand_id
1 'polypeptide(L)'
;MRLRGPGHRSVARWGTGVLASALVATFVVLAGPPAEHTARVAPSAGTTYLCAGYAPCIKAGYSDSGYGAVNGKMYWNMYSGHNCTNYVAYRMIKAGGPATRPWSGGGNASEWGKFLSSMTDQVPNVGAVAWWGRYSNGSGSAGHVAYVERVVSATEIIISEDSWGGTFHWRSITKSSGRWPTGFIHIVDKKVGATARPVVSGTPKVGVALKTTAGSWSGSPTGYAYQWLADGAAISGATATSYTPTAAVLGKKISVRVTASKKGATSGVQDSVATAAVAEGAFAQRAAPVVTGTLLLDNVVTATAGAWAPSPSTTVWRWFANGVRIPDNTTPRLPLTAALVGKRISVKVVAKQAGYANMVSPGYDVGQVLAGVIQPTTPAAVTGRPALGQVLTVTPATLTPTGTTVGYQWVRDGVPIPGATGTTYRLTAADVGRRVTAEMTATRPQYLPFHVMLPASTPVTSPAIFRLKTRSERGRAIVRVRVLAAGVSPVPGQVLIKVGRWSQTVKLDAKGVARVVVALPKGAKAVRVRYLGSTVVPVARTTGSVTVR
;
A
#
# COMPACT_ATOMS: atom_id res chain seq x y z
N MET A 1 -41.59 52.47 26.44
CA MET A 1 -40.25 53.11 26.34
C MET A 1 -40.02 53.42 24.86
N ARG A 2 -40.22 54.64 24.34
CA ARG A 2 -39.34 55.85 24.42
C ARG A 2 -37.87 55.45 24.25
N LEU A 3 -37.13 55.84 23.21
CA LEU A 3 -36.79 57.20 22.74
C LEU A 3 -36.41 57.16 21.23
N ARG A 4 -36.96 58.05 20.37
CA ARG A 4 -36.37 59.32 19.83
C ARG A 4 -35.02 59.11 19.13
N GLY A 5 -34.74 59.57 17.91
CA GLY A 5 -35.32 60.64 17.10
C GLY A 5 -34.19 61.32 16.27
N PRO A 6 -34.50 62.13 15.25
CA PRO A 6 -33.78 62.18 13.96
C PRO A 6 -33.04 63.49 13.67
N GLY A 7 -32.27 63.53 12.57
CA GLY A 7 -31.65 64.74 12.01
C GLY A 7 -32.24 65.10 10.63
N HIS A 8 -33.09 66.12 10.61
CA HIS A 8 -33.56 66.84 9.42
C HIS A 8 -32.45 67.72 8.81
N ARG A 9 -32.51 67.97 7.48
CA ARG A 9 -32.80 69.31 6.92
C ARG A 9 -33.03 69.28 5.41
N SER A 10 -34.11 69.96 5.05
CA SER A 10 -34.71 70.26 3.76
C SER A 10 -34.22 71.58 3.17
N VAL A 11 -34.59 71.86 1.90
CA VAL A 11 -35.08 73.12 1.26
C VAL A 11 -34.62 73.09 -0.22
N ALA A 12 -35.50 72.84 -1.20
CA ALA A 12 -36.39 73.76 -1.96
C ALA A 12 -35.61 74.82 -2.78
N ARG A 13 -36.00 75.33 -3.97
CA ARG A 13 -37.25 75.38 -4.72
C ARG A 13 -36.95 75.98 -6.12
N TRP A 14 -37.61 75.47 -7.17
CA TRP A 14 -38.31 76.15 -8.27
C TRP A 14 -37.74 77.41 -8.97
N GLY A 15 -37.84 77.42 -10.31
CA GLY A 15 -37.78 78.64 -11.12
C GLY A 15 -38.03 78.38 -12.61
N THR A 16 -39.29 78.24 -13.00
CA THR A 16 -39.81 78.38 -14.37
C THR A 16 -39.86 79.86 -14.80
N GLY A 17 -39.62 80.16 -16.08
CA GLY A 17 -39.89 81.48 -16.67
C GLY A 17 -39.67 81.53 -18.17
N VAL A 18 -40.77 81.56 -18.92
CA VAL A 18 -40.90 81.78 -20.37
C VAL A 18 -41.22 83.26 -20.63
N LEU A 19 -40.87 83.76 -21.83
CA LEU A 19 -41.42 84.88 -22.64
C LEU A 19 -40.26 85.77 -23.15
N ALA A 20 -39.93 85.85 -24.45
CA ALA A 20 -40.67 86.22 -25.68
C ALA A 20 -40.48 87.71 -26.07
N SER A 21 -40.19 87.90 -27.38
CA SER A 21 -40.35 89.12 -28.19
C SER A 21 -39.31 90.25 -28.00
N ALA A 22 -38.85 91.02 -29.00
CA ALA A 22 -38.99 91.04 -30.45
C ALA A 22 -37.99 92.09 -31.04
N LEU A 23 -37.61 91.90 -32.30
CA LEU A 23 -37.26 92.88 -33.36
C LEU A 23 -36.32 94.08 -33.07
N VAL A 24 -35.25 94.21 -33.87
CA VAL A 24 -35.05 95.29 -34.89
C VAL A 24 -33.97 94.83 -35.88
N ALA A 25 -34.21 95.08 -37.17
CA ALA A 25 -33.34 94.80 -38.30
C ALA A 25 -32.37 95.96 -38.58
N THR A 26 -31.14 95.63 -39.02
CA THR A 26 -30.28 96.57 -39.75
C THR A 26 -29.53 95.82 -40.85
N PHE A 27 -29.69 96.31 -42.09
CA PHE A 27 -29.00 95.88 -43.31
C PHE A 27 -27.49 96.19 -43.24
N VAL A 28 -26.64 95.22 -43.57
CA VAL A 28 -25.31 95.47 -44.16
C VAL A 28 -25.11 94.47 -45.30
N VAL A 29 -24.93 95.02 -46.50
CA VAL A 29 -24.55 94.31 -47.73
C VAL A 29 -23.02 94.16 -47.72
N LEU A 30 -22.51 92.92 -47.79
CA LEU A 30 -21.13 92.61 -48.19
C LEU A 30 -21.16 91.36 -49.07
N ALA A 31 -20.44 91.44 -50.19
CA ALA A 31 -20.46 90.48 -51.29
C ALA A 31 -19.39 89.36 -51.17
N GLY A 32 -19.79 88.12 -51.51
CA GLY A 32 -18.98 86.98 -52.00
C GLY A 32 -18.24 86.11 -50.95
N PRO A 33 -17.93 84.81 -51.21
CA PRO A 33 -17.84 84.10 -52.50
C PRO A 33 -18.68 82.77 -52.52
N PRO A 34 -18.50 81.81 -53.49
CA PRO A 34 -19.59 81.02 -54.04
C PRO A 34 -19.99 79.78 -53.22
N ALA A 35 -21.15 79.22 -53.55
CA ALA A 35 -21.60 77.91 -53.06
C ALA A 35 -20.56 76.82 -53.37
N GLU A 36 -19.98 76.23 -52.32
CA GLU A 36 -19.25 74.98 -52.44
C GLU A 36 -20.24 73.88 -52.87
N HIS A 37 -20.08 73.44 -54.11
CA HIS A 37 -20.65 72.19 -54.59
C HIS A 37 -20.15 71.06 -53.69
N THR A 38 -20.97 70.61 -52.74
CA THR A 38 -20.84 69.26 -52.19
C THR A 38 -21.14 68.29 -53.32
N ALA A 39 -20.10 67.83 -54.00
CA ALA A 39 -20.20 66.70 -54.89
C ALA A 39 -20.60 65.47 -54.06
N ARG A 40 -21.90 65.18 -54.01
CA ARG A 40 -22.36 63.81 -53.74
C ARG A 40 -21.83 62.98 -54.90
N VAL A 41 -20.79 62.20 -54.65
CA VAL A 41 -20.34 61.16 -55.57
C VAL A 41 -21.54 60.24 -55.82
N ALA A 42 -22.09 60.31 -57.03
CA ALA A 42 -23.14 59.39 -57.46
C ALA A 42 -22.59 57.96 -57.37
N PRO A 43 -23.35 56.99 -56.83
CA PRO A 43 -22.89 55.63 -56.72
C PRO A 43 -22.63 55.06 -58.13
N SER A 44 -21.42 54.52 -58.33
CA SER A 44 -21.22 53.47 -59.34
C SER A 44 -22.19 52.34 -59.00
N ALA A 45 -22.92 51.84 -60.00
CA ALA A 45 -24.19 51.08 -59.93
C ALA A 45 -24.23 49.76 -59.10
N GLY A 46 -23.32 49.55 -58.14
CA GLY A 46 -23.27 48.36 -57.30
C GLY A 46 -22.93 48.58 -55.82
N THR A 47 -22.40 49.72 -55.40
CA THR A 47 -22.05 49.93 -53.97
C THR A 47 -22.63 51.24 -53.46
N THR A 48 -23.34 51.17 -52.34
CA THR A 48 -24.00 52.33 -51.74
C THR A 48 -23.25 52.75 -50.49
N TYR A 49 -22.56 53.89 -50.55
CA TYR A 49 -21.98 54.52 -49.36
C TYR A 49 -23.11 55.00 -48.45
N LEU A 50 -23.04 54.57 -47.19
CA LEU A 50 -23.98 54.96 -46.14
C LEU A 50 -23.49 56.22 -45.42
N CYS A 51 -22.16 56.38 -45.33
CA CYS A 51 -21.50 57.57 -44.80
C CYS A 51 -20.01 57.57 -45.21
N ALA A 52 -19.36 58.74 -45.09
CA ALA A 52 -17.92 58.91 -45.30
C ALA A 52 -17.33 59.89 -44.27
N GLY A 53 -16.10 59.63 -43.82
CA GLY A 53 -15.42 60.33 -42.74
C GLY A 53 -15.85 59.85 -41.34
N TYR A 54 -14.93 59.86 -40.37
CA TYR A 54 -15.22 59.41 -39.01
C TYR A 54 -16.38 60.21 -38.37
N ALA A 55 -16.29 61.54 -38.32
CA ALA A 55 -17.30 62.36 -37.65
C ALA A 55 -18.68 62.33 -38.34
N PRO A 56 -18.80 62.44 -39.68
CA PRO A 56 -20.10 62.32 -40.35
C PRO A 56 -20.71 60.92 -40.19
N CYS A 57 -19.91 59.85 -40.26
CA CYS A 57 -20.39 58.49 -40.01
C CYS A 57 -20.94 58.32 -38.59
N ILE A 58 -20.19 58.75 -37.57
CA ILE A 58 -20.62 58.67 -36.17
C ILE A 58 -21.93 59.45 -35.97
N LYS A 59 -22.05 60.65 -36.55
CA LYS A 59 -23.28 61.46 -36.50
C LYS A 59 -24.47 60.77 -37.17
N ALA A 60 -24.24 60.00 -38.22
CA ALA A 60 -25.25 59.20 -38.91
C ALA A 60 -25.55 57.84 -38.23
N GLY A 61 -24.96 57.56 -37.06
CA GLY A 61 -25.17 56.31 -36.32
C GLY A 61 -24.26 55.15 -36.74
N TYR A 62 -23.28 55.40 -37.59
CA TYR A 62 -22.31 54.41 -38.07
C TYR A 62 -20.98 54.55 -37.33
N SER A 63 -20.74 53.67 -36.37
CA SER A 63 -19.56 53.71 -35.52
C SER A 63 -18.28 53.36 -36.27
N ASP A 64 -17.18 54.07 -35.97
CA ASP A 64 -15.82 53.68 -36.35
C ASP A 64 -15.19 52.72 -35.32
N SER A 65 -15.98 52.28 -34.33
CA SER A 65 -15.52 51.58 -33.14
C SER A 65 -14.39 52.32 -32.41
N GLY A 66 -14.32 53.64 -32.48
CA GLY A 66 -13.28 54.44 -31.84
C GLY A 66 -11.91 54.35 -32.50
N TYR A 67 -11.80 53.78 -33.70
CA TYR A 67 -10.53 53.72 -34.43
C TYR A 67 -9.99 55.10 -34.77
N GLY A 68 -10.85 56.07 -35.13
CA GLY A 68 -10.44 57.42 -35.51
C GLY A 68 -9.66 58.14 -34.40
N ALA A 69 -9.92 57.82 -33.13
CA ALA A 69 -9.18 58.37 -31.99
C ALA A 69 -7.79 57.71 -31.78
N VAL A 70 -7.55 56.54 -32.38
CA VAL A 70 -6.36 55.72 -32.13
C VAL A 70 -5.64 55.28 -33.41
N ASN A 71 -6.02 55.83 -34.57
CA ASN A 71 -5.51 55.41 -35.87
C ASN A 71 -4.01 55.67 -36.02
N GLY A 72 -3.43 56.60 -35.26
CA GLY A 72 -1.98 56.84 -35.20
C GLY A 72 -1.14 55.67 -34.67
N LYS A 73 -1.76 54.62 -34.12
CA LYS A 73 -1.07 53.40 -33.66
C LYS A 73 -1.03 52.31 -34.73
N MET A 74 0.06 51.55 -34.77
CA MET A 74 0.18 50.36 -35.61
C MET A 74 -0.41 49.14 -34.90
N TYR A 75 -1.37 48.48 -35.54
CA TYR A 75 -1.95 47.22 -35.13
C TYR A 75 -1.46 46.12 -36.08
N TRP A 76 -1.06 44.96 -35.54
CA TRP A 76 -0.48 43.86 -36.35
C TRP A 76 0.74 44.27 -37.19
N ASN A 77 1.45 45.32 -36.77
CA ASN A 77 2.54 45.95 -37.51
C ASN A 77 2.12 46.46 -38.90
N MET A 78 0.84 46.81 -39.08
CA MET A 78 0.35 47.53 -40.26
C MET A 78 0.60 49.03 -40.09
N TYR A 79 0.88 49.73 -41.19
CA TYR A 79 1.09 51.18 -41.17
C TYR A 79 -0.13 51.91 -40.60
N SER A 80 0.13 52.81 -39.64
CA SER A 80 -0.89 53.61 -38.96
C SER A 80 -1.55 54.64 -39.89
N GLY A 81 -2.62 55.27 -39.39
CA GLY A 81 -3.43 56.26 -40.09
C GLY A 81 -4.59 55.65 -40.88
N HIS A 82 -4.99 56.36 -41.93
CA HIS A 82 -6.00 55.89 -42.89
C HIS A 82 -5.44 54.72 -43.69
N ASN A 83 -5.75 53.49 -43.26
CA ASN A 83 -5.27 52.26 -43.88
C ASN A 83 -6.25 51.10 -43.58
N CYS A 84 -6.66 50.39 -44.62
CA CYS A 84 -7.59 49.27 -44.52
C CYS A 84 -7.05 48.14 -43.64
N THR A 85 -5.77 47.79 -43.77
CA THR A 85 -5.18 46.67 -43.01
C THR A 85 -5.01 47.01 -41.54
N ASN A 86 -4.64 48.26 -41.22
CA ASN A 86 -4.51 48.71 -39.83
C ASN A 86 -5.88 48.84 -39.13
N TYR A 87 -6.89 49.36 -39.85
CA TYR A 87 -8.26 49.41 -39.37
C TYR A 87 -8.81 48.02 -39.06
N VAL A 88 -8.70 47.08 -40.01
CA VAL A 88 -9.19 45.72 -39.80
C VAL A 88 -8.40 45.02 -38.69
N ALA A 89 -7.08 45.19 -38.61
CA ALA A 89 -6.28 44.66 -37.49
C ALA A 89 -6.78 45.18 -36.14
N TYR A 90 -7.05 46.49 -36.01
CA TYR A 90 -7.67 47.07 -34.83
C TYR A 90 -9.03 46.42 -34.51
N ARG A 91 -9.91 46.29 -35.51
CA ARG A 91 -11.23 45.69 -35.33
C ARG A 91 -11.14 44.23 -34.89
N MET A 92 -10.20 43.45 -35.44
CA MET A 92 -9.97 42.06 -35.03
C MET A 92 -9.51 41.98 -33.57
N ILE A 93 -8.54 42.80 -33.17
CA ILE A 93 -8.07 42.88 -31.77
C ILE A 93 -9.23 43.27 -30.86
N LYS A 94 -10.00 44.30 -31.22
CA LYS A 94 -11.13 44.78 -30.43
C LYS A 94 -12.25 43.73 -30.29
N ALA A 95 -12.42 42.89 -31.30
CA ALA A 95 -13.38 41.79 -31.29
C ALA A 95 -12.89 40.54 -30.52
N GLY A 96 -11.73 40.62 -29.85
CA GLY A 96 -11.14 39.52 -29.08
C GLY A 96 -10.22 38.60 -29.88
N GLY A 97 -9.80 39.03 -31.07
CA GLY A 97 -8.81 38.34 -31.89
C GLY A 97 -7.38 38.51 -31.37
N PRO A 98 -6.39 37.92 -32.07
CA PRO A 98 -5.01 37.93 -31.61
C PRO A 98 -4.43 39.36 -31.57
N ALA A 99 -3.65 39.68 -30.54
CA ALA A 99 -3.02 40.99 -30.38
C ALA A 99 -1.96 41.29 -31.46
N THR A 100 -1.37 40.24 -32.04
CA THR A 100 -0.39 40.30 -33.13
C THR A 100 -0.91 39.58 -34.36
N ARG A 101 -0.29 39.86 -35.51
CA ARG A 101 -0.68 39.28 -36.79
C ARG A 101 -0.53 37.75 -36.77
N PRO A 102 -1.57 36.97 -37.13
CA PRO A 102 -1.52 35.51 -37.06
C PRO A 102 -0.73 34.83 -38.21
N TRP A 103 0.01 35.58 -39.02
CA TRP A 103 0.87 35.05 -40.09
C TRP A 103 2.15 35.88 -40.25
N SER A 104 3.19 35.28 -40.86
CA SER A 104 4.44 35.92 -41.22
C SER A 104 4.46 36.34 -42.70
N GLY A 105 5.37 37.24 -43.10
CA GLY A 105 5.50 37.72 -44.48
C GLY A 105 4.78 39.04 -44.76
N GLY A 106 4.33 39.26 -45.99
CA GLY A 106 3.78 40.56 -46.45
C GLY A 106 2.51 41.01 -45.73
N GLY A 107 2.33 42.32 -45.58
CA GLY A 107 1.17 42.94 -44.90
C GLY A 107 0.05 43.42 -45.81
N ASN A 108 0.28 43.45 -47.14
CA ASN A 108 -0.71 43.93 -48.11
C ASN A 108 -2.00 43.12 -48.07
N ALA A 109 -3.13 43.83 -48.16
CA ALA A 109 -4.46 43.25 -48.12
C ALA A 109 -4.65 42.12 -49.16
N SER A 110 -4.03 42.23 -50.35
CA SER A 110 -4.17 41.27 -51.45
C SER A 110 -3.82 39.82 -51.12
N GLU A 111 -3.05 39.60 -50.05
CA GLU A 111 -2.56 38.27 -49.67
C GLU A 111 -3.24 37.71 -48.41
N TRP A 112 -4.05 38.49 -47.69
CA TRP A 112 -4.62 38.10 -46.39
C TRP A 112 -5.40 36.77 -46.46
N GLY A 113 -6.33 36.64 -47.41
CA GLY A 113 -7.12 35.41 -47.57
C GLY A 113 -6.30 34.22 -48.06
N LYS A 114 -5.11 34.43 -48.66
CA LYS A 114 -4.19 33.34 -49.03
C LYS A 114 -3.42 32.85 -47.81
N PHE A 115 -2.86 33.78 -47.03
CA PHE A 115 -2.19 33.48 -45.76
C PHE A 115 -3.14 32.81 -44.76
N LEU A 116 -4.41 33.20 -44.78
CA LEU A 116 -5.47 32.66 -43.91
C LEU A 116 -6.45 31.76 -44.68
N SER A 117 -5.98 31.06 -45.72
CA SER A 117 -6.81 30.21 -46.58
C SER A 117 -7.63 29.17 -45.80
N SER A 118 -7.09 28.62 -44.72
CA SER A 118 -7.80 27.67 -43.85
C SER A 118 -8.98 28.25 -43.06
N MET A 119 -9.07 29.58 -42.97
CA MET A 119 -10.14 30.34 -42.31
C MET A 119 -10.91 31.21 -43.30
N THR A 120 -10.63 31.10 -44.60
CA THR A 120 -11.26 31.91 -45.64
C THR A 120 -12.25 31.07 -46.41
N ASP A 121 -13.50 31.49 -46.46
CA ASP A 121 -14.52 30.87 -47.30
C ASP A 121 -15.41 31.93 -47.99
N GLN A 122 -16.55 31.53 -48.56
CA GLN A 122 -17.44 32.40 -49.33
C GLN A 122 -18.69 32.85 -48.54
N VAL A 123 -18.78 32.51 -47.26
CA VAL A 123 -19.94 32.75 -46.40
C VAL A 123 -19.72 34.04 -45.60
N PRO A 124 -20.51 35.10 -45.83
CA PRO A 124 -20.41 36.29 -45.02
C PRO A 124 -20.91 36.01 -43.60
N ASN A 125 -20.16 36.49 -42.60
CA ASN A 125 -20.55 36.51 -41.20
C ASN A 125 -20.29 37.89 -40.61
N VAL A 126 -21.14 38.33 -39.69
CA VAL A 126 -20.88 39.54 -38.91
C VAL A 126 -19.58 39.36 -38.13
N GLY A 127 -18.64 40.29 -38.31
CA GLY A 127 -17.31 40.23 -37.72
C GLY A 127 -16.25 39.49 -38.52
N ALA A 128 -16.60 38.91 -39.67
CA ALA A 128 -15.60 38.42 -40.62
C ALA A 128 -14.87 39.59 -41.30
N VAL A 129 -13.68 39.30 -41.85
CA VAL A 129 -12.98 40.24 -42.74
C VAL A 129 -13.45 39.99 -44.15
N ALA A 130 -14.11 40.98 -44.76
CA ALA A 130 -14.34 40.99 -46.19
C ALA A 130 -13.00 41.27 -46.89
N TRP A 131 -12.54 40.35 -47.72
CA TRP A 131 -11.22 40.40 -48.35
C TRP A 131 -11.32 40.48 -49.87
N TRP A 132 -10.57 41.41 -50.46
CA TRP A 132 -10.36 41.51 -51.90
C TRP A 132 -8.90 41.25 -52.23
N GLY A 133 -8.67 40.23 -53.06
CA GLY A 133 -7.36 39.93 -53.64
C GLY A 133 -6.88 41.03 -54.59
N ARG A 134 -5.70 40.84 -55.16
CA ARG A 134 -5.12 41.74 -56.16
C ARG A 134 -6.04 41.86 -57.39
N TYR A 135 -6.38 43.10 -57.78
CA TYR A 135 -7.24 43.43 -58.93
C TYR A 135 -8.60 42.70 -58.96
N SER A 136 -9.14 42.35 -57.79
CA SER A 136 -10.38 41.59 -57.68
C SER A 136 -11.55 42.52 -57.37
N ASN A 137 -12.61 42.42 -58.17
CA ASN A 137 -13.89 43.09 -57.93
C ASN A 137 -13.72 44.59 -57.63
N GLY A 138 -12.78 45.19 -58.38
CA GLY A 138 -12.45 46.60 -58.36
C GLY A 138 -11.52 47.07 -57.22
N SER A 139 -10.78 46.17 -56.59
CA SER A 139 -9.59 46.50 -55.78
C SER A 139 -8.37 46.79 -56.65
N GLY A 140 -7.36 47.45 -56.08
CA GLY A 140 -6.06 47.70 -56.73
C GLY A 140 -5.05 46.56 -56.57
N SER A 141 -3.79 46.83 -56.91
CA SER A 141 -2.67 45.87 -56.82
C SER A 141 -2.36 45.41 -55.39
N ALA A 142 -2.62 46.27 -54.40
CA ALA A 142 -2.46 46.02 -52.98
C ALA A 142 -3.64 45.25 -52.35
N GLY A 143 -4.73 45.02 -53.11
CA GLY A 143 -5.97 44.44 -52.60
C GLY A 143 -6.72 45.38 -51.66
N HIS A 144 -7.71 44.85 -50.94
CA HIS A 144 -8.44 45.60 -49.92
C HIS A 144 -9.02 44.68 -48.84
N VAL A 145 -9.23 45.20 -47.63
CA VAL A 145 -9.91 44.48 -46.54
C VAL A 145 -10.86 45.41 -45.81
N ALA A 146 -11.98 44.86 -45.36
CA ALA A 146 -13.00 45.59 -44.59
C ALA A 146 -13.58 44.70 -43.49
N TYR A 147 -14.22 45.32 -42.50
CA TYR A 147 -14.92 44.61 -41.43
C TYR A 147 -16.40 44.45 -41.79
N VAL A 148 -16.93 43.23 -41.73
CA VAL A 148 -18.36 42.98 -41.96
C VAL A 148 -19.16 43.37 -40.71
N GLU A 149 -19.89 44.47 -40.79
CA GLU A 149 -20.72 44.99 -39.70
C GLU A 149 -22.10 44.34 -39.65
N ARG A 150 -22.64 43.96 -40.82
CA ARG A 150 -23.94 43.30 -40.94
C ARG A 150 -23.97 42.37 -42.14
N VAL A 151 -24.63 41.22 -41.98
CA VAL A 151 -25.03 40.35 -43.10
C VAL A 151 -26.53 40.54 -43.28
N VAL A 152 -26.93 41.22 -44.35
CA VAL A 152 -28.35 41.47 -44.66
C VAL A 152 -28.97 40.22 -45.26
N SER A 153 -28.22 39.55 -46.14
CA SER A 153 -28.58 38.26 -46.74
C SER A 153 -27.33 37.54 -47.24
N ALA A 154 -27.50 36.35 -47.82
CA ALA A 154 -26.41 35.63 -48.49
C ALA A 154 -25.80 36.38 -49.69
N THR A 155 -26.40 37.50 -50.12
CA THR A 155 -25.99 38.29 -51.28
C THR A 155 -25.82 39.78 -50.98
N GLU A 156 -25.96 40.21 -49.73
CA GLU A 156 -25.79 41.61 -49.31
C GLU A 156 -25.14 41.70 -47.93
N ILE A 157 -24.09 42.53 -47.83
CA ILE A 157 -23.39 42.85 -46.59
C ILE A 157 -23.29 44.35 -46.40
N ILE A 158 -23.20 44.77 -45.15
CA ILE A 158 -22.74 46.12 -44.78
C ILE A 158 -21.38 45.99 -44.14
N ILE A 159 -20.44 46.76 -44.64
CA ILE A 159 -19.07 46.80 -44.15
C ILE A 159 -18.73 48.19 -43.62
N SER A 160 -17.77 48.23 -42.70
CA SER A 160 -16.99 49.42 -42.38
C SER A 160 -15.56 49.21 -42.82
N GLU A 161 -14.93 50.26 -43.32
CA GLU A 161 -13.57 50.19 -43.83
C GLU A 161 -12.88 51.55 -43.74
N ASP A 162 -11.55 51.51 -43.72
CA ASP A 162 -10.70 52.68 -43.92
C ASP A 162 -9.85 52.43 -45.16
N SER A 163 -9.21 53.45 -45.73
CA SER A 163 -8.54 53.32 -47.02
C SER A 163 -7.26 54.15 -47.07
N TRP A 164 -6.19 53.57 -47.62
CA TRP A 164 -4.93 54.28 -47.83
C TRP A 164 -5.12 55.50 -48.72
N GLY A 165 -4.73 56.69 -48.22
CA GLY A 165 -4.92 57.95 -48.94
C GLY A 165 -6.38 58.39 -49.11
N GLY A 166 -7.33 57.70 -48.45
CA GLY A 166 -8.76 58.01 -48.46
C GLY A 166 -9.28 58.39 -47.08
N THR A 167 -10.52 58.01 -46.79
CA THR A 167 -11.15 58.22 -45.48
C THR A 167 -11.85 56.95 -45.00
N PHE A 168 -12.51 57.04 -43.85
CA PHE A 168 -13.35 55.98 -43.29
C PHE A 168 -14.74 55.98 -43.93
N HIS A 169 -15.29 54.81 -44.22
CA HIS A 169 -16.64 54.71 -44.79
C HIS A 169 -17.40 53.51 -44.23
N TRP A 170 -18.72 53.62 -44.27
CA TRP A 170 -19.62 52.46 -44.26
C TRP A 170 -20.28 52.34 -45.62
N ARG A 171 -20.41 51.12 -46.14
CA ARG A 171 -21.16 50.88 -47.37
C ARG A 171 -21.88 49.53 -47.39
N SER A 172 -22.99 49.49 -48.12
CA SER A 172 -23.63 48.25 -48.54
C SER A 172 -23.01 47.75 -49.85
N ILE A 173 -22.77 46.44 -49.91
CA ILE A 173 -22.25 45.72 -51.07
C ILE A 173 -23.17 44.54 -51.37
N THR A 174 -23.64 44.45 -52.61
CA THR A 174 -24.42 43.31 -53.10
C THR A 174 -23.56 42.39 -53.98
N LYS A 175 -23.94 41.13 -54.17
CA LYS A 175 -23.25 40.24 -55.11
C LYS A 175 -23.32 40.73 -56.57
N SER A 176 -24.45 41.34 -56.97
CA SER A 176 -24.66 41.88 -58.31
C SER A 176 -23.83 43.14 -58.62
N SER A 177 -23.21 43.74 -57.60
CA SER A 177 -22.43 44.98 -57.73
C SER A 177 -21.14 44.87 -58.56
N GLY A 178 -20.64 43.64 -58.79
CA GLY A 178 -19.28 43.41 -59.25
C GLY A 178 -18.20 43.80 -58.23
N ARG A 179 -18.59 44.14 -56.99
CA ARG A 179 -17.72 44.57 -55.88
C ARG A 179 -17.73 43.60 -54.69
N TRP A 180 -18.35 42.42 -54.82
CA TRP A 180 -18.38 41.42 -53.75
C TRP A 180 -16.96 41.00 -53.33
N PRO A 181 -16.69 40.71 -52.05
CA PRO A 181 -15.38 40.23 -51.60
C PRO A 181 -14.93 38.97 -52.34
N THR A 182 -13.62 38.82 -52.57
CA THR A 182 -13.00 37.57 -53.05
C THR A 182 -13.22 36.43 -52.06
N GLY A 183 -13.31 36.73 -50.77
CA GLY A 183 -13.67 35.79 -49.72
C GLY A 183 -13.87 36.48 -48.37
N PHE A 184 -14.32 35.72 -47.38
CA PHE A 184 -14.51 36.16 -46.00
C PHE A 184 -13.55 35.40 -45.09
N ILE A 185 -12.73 36.14 -44.35
CA ILE A 185 -11.76 35.55 -43.42
C ILE A 185 -12.36 35.52 -42.02
N HIS A 186 -12.48 34.33 -41.45
CA HIS A 186 -13.17 34.06 -40.20
C HIS A 186 -12.23 33.97 -39.00
N ILE A 187 -11.81 35.12 -38.48
CA ILE A 187 -10.83 35.18 -37.39
C ILE A 187 -11.50 35.11 -36.01
N VAL A 188 -12.65 35.77 -35.83
CA VAL A 188 -13.29 35.98 -34.51
C VAL A 188 -14.79 35.71 -34.48
N ASP A 189 -15.40 35.52 -35.65
CA ASP A 189 -16.85 35.47 -35.84
C ASP A 189 -17.43 34.05 -35.69
N LYS A 190 -16.63 33.01 -35.98
CA LYS A 190 -17.01 31.62 -35.72
C LYS A 190 -16.58 31.22 -34.30
N LYS A 191 -17.54 30.91 -33.43
CA LYS A 191 -17.29 30.51 -32.04
C LYS A 191 -17.98 29.20 -31.70
N VAL A 192 -17.31 28.36 -30.93
CA VAL A 192 -17.91 27.19 -30.26
C VAL A 192 -18.41 27.65 -28.90
N GLY A 193 -19.72 27.57 -28.65
CA GLY A 193 -20.33 27.99 -27.39
C GLY A 193 -20.92 26.81 -26.63
N ALA A 194 -20.76 26.76 -25.31
CA ALA A 194 -21.41 25.73 -24.51
C ALA A 194 -22.92 25.97 -24.41
N THR A 195 -23.71 24.94 -24.68
CA THR A 195 -25.18 24.95 -24.52
C THR A 195 -25.63 24.09 -23.35
N ALA A 196 -24.82 23.11 -22.92
CA ALA A 196 -25.02 22.37 -21.68
C ALA A 196 -23.67 22.01 -21.05
N ARG A 197 -23.60 22.07 -19.71
CA ARG A 197 -22.36 21.77 -18.97
C ARG A 197 -21.98 20.29 -19.07
N PRO A 198 -20.68 19.96 -19.04
CA PRO A 198 -20.20 18.61 -18.72
C PRO A 198 -20.76 18.14 -17.37
N VAL A 199 -21.05 16.85 -17.26
CA VAL A 199 -21.55 16.22 -16.04
C VAL A 199 -20.52 15.23 -15.53
N VAL A 200 -20.14 15.37 -14.26
CA VAL A 200 -19.31 14.38 -13.54
C VAL A 200 -20.21 13.37 -12.86
N SER A 201 -19.96 12.08 -13.09
CA SER A 201 -20.66 10.96 -12.44
C SER A 201 -19.70 10.07 -11.65
N GLY A 202 -20.24 9.37 -10.66
CA GLY A 202 -19.48 8.57 -9.69
C GLY A 202 -19.49 9.19 -8.29
N THR A 203 -19.07 8.41 -7.30
CA THR A 203 -18.95 8.89 -5.91
C THR A 203 -17.55 9.47 -5.71
N PRO A 204 -17.39 10.74 -5.30
CA PRO A 204 -16.08 11.36 -5.10
C PRO A 204 -15.41 10.75 -3.87
N LYS A 205 -14.61 9.71 -4.10
CA LYS A 205 -13.93 8.93 -3.06
C LYS A 205 -12.59 8.44 -3.59
N VAL A 206 -11.56 8.43 -2.74
CA VAL A 206 -10.24 7.92 -3.12
C VAL A 206 -10.37 6.47 -3.64
N GLY A 207 -9.78 6.21 -4.81
CA GLY A 207 -9.82 4.90 -5.46
C GLY A 207 -11.09 4.59 -6.25
N VAL A 208 -12.10 5.47 -6.26
CA VAL A 208 -13.34 5.29 -7.03
C VAL A 208 -13.30 6.18 -8.28
N ALA A 209 -13.41 5.57 -9.46
CA ALA A 209 -13.36 6.33 -10.72
C ALA A 209 -14.56 7.27 -10.87
N LEU A 210 -14.27 8.53 -11.18
CA LEU A 210 -15.21 9.52 -11.69
C LEU A 210 -15.15 9.54 -13.21
N LYS A 211 -16.29 9.75 -13.86
CA LYS A 211 -16.41 9.88 -15.31
C LYS A 211 -17.02 11.21 -15.68
N THR A 212 -16.74 11.71 -16.88
CA THR A 212 -17.39 12.92 -17.41
C THR A 212 -18.00 12.73 -18.78
N THR A 213 -19.05 13.50 -19.05
CA THR A 213 -19.52 13.79 -20.41
C THR A 213 -18.74 14.97 -21.02
N ALA A 214 -18.87 15.20 -22.32
CA ALA A 214 -18.31 16.37 -22.99
C ALA A 214 -19.17 17.64 -22.84
N GLY A 215 -20.43 17.51 -22.37
CA GLY A 215 -21.43 18.58 -22.45
C GLY A 215 -22.06 18.69 -23.85
N SER A 216 -22.76 19.79 -24.11
CA SER A 216 -23.34 20.11 -25.42
C SER A 216 -22.88 21.47 -25.88
N TRP A 217 -22.71 21.63 -27.20
CA TRP A 217 -22.02 22.78 -27.79
C TRP A 217 -22.68 23.22 -29.09
N SER A 218 -22.75 24.53 -29.31
CA SER A 218 -23.05 25.13 -30.60
C SER A 218 -21.81 25.16 -31.50
N GLY A 219 -22.01 25.39 -32.81
CA GLY A 219 -20.91 25.46 -33.78
C GLY A 219 -20.37 24.10 -34.26
N SER A 220 -20.93 22.98 -33.77
CA SER A 220 -20.57 21.60 -34.15
C SER A 220 -19.06 21.31 -34.03
N PRO A 221 -18.49 21.31 -32.81
CA PRO A 221 -17.08 21.02 -32.59
C PRO A 221 -16.71 19.61 -33.04
N THR A 222 -15.45 19.45 -33.45
CA THR A 222 -14.89 18.18 -33.95
C THR A 222 -13.81 17.61 -33.02
N GLY A 223 -13.47 18.31 -31.94
CA GLY A 223 -12.48 17.86 -30.96
C GLY A 223 -12.82 18.31 -29.54
N TYR A 224 -12.39 17.51 -28.57
CA TYR A 224 -12.56 17.77 -27.14
C TYR A 224 -11.26 17.50 -26.38
N ALA A 225 -10.91 18.38 -25.45
CA ALA A 225 -9.86 18.17 -24.46
C ALA A 225 -10.45 18.28 -23.05
N TYR A 226 -9.95 17.47 -22.13
CA TYR A 226 -10.41 17.42 -20.74
C TYR A 226 -9.27 17.81 -19.81
N GLN A 227 -9.62 18.45 -18.70
CA GLN A 227 -8.69 18.73 -17.60
C GLN A 227 -9.45 18.65 -16.28
N TRP A 228 -9.14 17.66 -15.45
CA TRP A 228 -9.73 17.56 -14.11
C TRP A 228 -9.13 18.61 -13.19
N LEU A 229 -9.96 19.14 -12.30
CA LEU A 229 -9.64 20.21 -11.37
C LEU A 229 -9.96 19.77 -9.93
N ALA A 230 -9.13 20.19 -8.98
CA ALA A 230 -9.37 20.06 -7.55
C ALA A 230 -9.45 21.46 -6.91
N ASP A 231 -10.59 21.81 -6.33
CA ASP A 231 -10.90 23.16 -5.85
C ASP A 231 -10.64 24.26 -6.91
N GLY A 232 -10.87 23.94 -8.18
CA GLY A 232 -10.65 24.84 -9.32
C GLY A 232 -9.21 24.86 -9.86
N ALA A 233 -8.24 24.26 -9.17
CA ALA A 233 -6.85 24.14 -9.65
C ALA A 233 -6.65 22.88 -10.51
N ALA A 234 -5.85 22.97 -11.58
CA ALA A 234 -5.63 21.84 -12.47
C ALA A 234 -4.87 20.69 -11.80
N ILE A 235 -5.39 19.47 -11.96
CA ILE A 235 -4.72 18.24 -11.52
C ILE A 235 -3.77 17.79 -12.64
N SER A 236 -2.46 17.84 -12.38
CA SER A 236 -1.45 17.51 -13.38
C SER A 236 -1.68 16.12 -14.01
N GLY A 237 -1.64 16.06 -15.34
CA GLY A 237 -1.80 14.82 -16.13
C GLY A 237 -3.22 14.26 -16.20
N ALA A 238 -4.20 14.83 -15.48
CA ALA A 238 -5.57 14.33 -15.47
C ALA A 238 -6.37 14.89 -16.66
N THR A 239 -6.14 14.32 -17.85
CA THR A 239 -6.74 14.78 -19.13
C THR A 239 -7.65 13.75 -19.82
N ALA A 240 -7.88 12.60 -19.19
CA ALA A 240 -8.79 11.57 -19.69
C ALA A 240 -10.26 11.89 -19.35
N THR A 241 -11.19 11.18 -19.99
CA THR A 241 -12.64 11.24 -19.69
C THR A 241 -13.01 10.60 -18.35
N SER A 242 -12.04 9.96 -17.69
CA SER A 242 -12.16 9.35 -16.37
C SER A 242 -11.02 9.81 -15.47
N TYR A 243 -11.30 10.00 -14.20
CA TYR A 243 -10.32 10.33 -13.17
C TYR A 243 -10.61 9.58 -11.88
N THR A 244 -9.62 8.89 -11.33
CA THR A 244 -9.73 8.23 -10.03
C THR A 244 -9.03 9.10 -8.99
N PRO A 245 -9.76 9.72 -8.05
CA PRO A 245 -9.17 10.53 -7.00
C PRO A 245 -8.13 9.75 -6.19
N THR A 246 -7.03 10.41 -5.89
CA THR A 246 -5.96 9.88 -5.02
C THR A 246 -5.99 10.59 -3.66
N ALA A 247 -5.14 10.17 -2.73
CA ALA A 247 -5.02 10.82 -1.43
C ALA A 247 -4.66 12.33 -1.53
N ALA A 248 -4.01 12.76 -2.62
CA ALA A 248 -3.59 14.15 -2.82
C ALA A 248 -4.75 15.14 -2.96
N VAL A 249 -5.95 14.64 -3.31
CA VAL A 249 -7.15 15.46 -3.49
C VAL A 249 -8.22 15.16 -2.44
N LEU A 250 -7.87 14.43 -1.37
CA LEU A 250 -8.78 14.15 -0.26
C LEU A 250 -9.32 15.45 0.33
N GLY A 251 -10.63 15.51 0.56
CA GLY A 251 -11.33 16.70 1.08
C GLY A 251 -11.56 17.81 0.05
N LYS A 252 -10.99 17.72 -1.15
CA LYS A 252 -11.17 18.71 -2.22
C LYS A 252 -12.42 18.42 -3.03
N LYS A 253 -13.05 19.44 -3.63
CA LYS A 253 -14.12 19.25 -4.60
C LYS A 253 -13.53 19.04 -5.98
N ILE A 254 -14.02 18.05 -6.72
CA ILE A 254 -13.56 17.74 -8.08
C ILE A 254 -14.51 18.31 -9.11
N SER A 255 -13.98 18.96 -10.14
CA SER A 255 -14.70 19.33 -11.36
C SER A 255 -13.85 18.99 -12.58
N VAL A 256 -14.40 19.15 -13.78
CA VAL A 256 -13.66 18.97 -15.03
C VAL A 256 -13.94 20.13 -15.97
N ARG A 257 -12.87 20.63 -16.58
CA ARG A 257 -12.90 21.61 -17.65
C ARG A 257 -12.87 20.89 -18.99
N VAL A 258 -13.85 21.18 -19.83
CA VAL A 258 -13.90 20.67 -21.21
C VAL A 258 -13.67 21.82 -22.17
N THR A 259 -12.71 21.63 -23.08
CA THR A 259 -12.45 22.55 -24.19
C THR A 259 -12.91 21.90 -25.48
N ALA A 260 -13.89 22.50 -26.15
CA ALA A 260 -14.41 22.05 -27.43
C ALA A 260 -13.83 22.89 -28.58
N SER A 261 -13.32 22.24 -29.62
CA SER A 261 -12.61 22.90 -30.71
C SER A 261 -13.19 22.53 -32.08
N LYS A 262 -13.08 23.47 -33.02
CA LYS A 262 -13.35 23.28 -34.43
C LYS A 262 -12.35 24.09 -35.24
N LYS A 263 -11.82 23.52 -36.32
CA LYS A 263 -10.91 24.24 -37.22
C LYS A 263 -11.58 25.51 -37.74
N GLY A 264 -10.89 26.65 -37.65
CA GLY A 264 -11.39 27.95 -38.10
C GLY A 264 -12.48 28.57 -37.21
N ALA A 265 -12.62 28.10 -35.96
CA ALA A 265 -13.47 28.73 -34.96
C ALA A 265 -12.69 28.90 -33.64
N THR A 266 -13.02 29.93 -32.86
CA THR A 266 -12.53 30.07 -31.49
C THR A 266 -13.12 28.95 -30.62
N SER A 267 -12.25 28.23 -29.90
CA SER A 267 -12.66 27.14 -29.00
C SER A 267 -13.52 27.62 -27.84
N GLY A 268 -14.48 26.79 -27.44
CA GLY A 268 -15.30 26.99 -26.25
C GLY A 268 -14.70 26.26 -25.05
N VAL A 269 -14.86 26.82 -23.85
CA VAL A 269 -14.40 26.22 -22.59
C VAL A 269 -15.55 26.22 -21.59
N GLN A 270 -15.78 25.08 -20.93
CA GLN A 270 -16.85 24.93 -19.96
C GLN A 270 -16.46 23.99 -18.83
N ASP A 271 -16.64 24.47 -17.60
CA ASP A 271 -16.44 23.67 -16.40
C ASP A 271 -17.76 23.00 -15.98
N SER A 272 -17.65 21.76 -15.51
CA SER A 272 -18.72 21.04 -14.82
C SER A 272 -19.08 21.71 -13.49
N VAL A 273 -20.23 21.32 -12.93
CA VAL A 273 -20.48 21.55 -11.50
C VAL A 273 -19.44 20.75 -10.70
N ALA A 274 -18.96 21.31 -9.59
CA ALA A 274 -18.06 20.61 -8.70
C ALA A 274 -18.83 19.54 -7.90
N THR A 275 -18.21 18.38 -7.74
CA THR A 275 -18.70 17.28 -6.89
C THR A 275 -18.71 17.68 -5.41
N ALA A 276 -19.28 16.82 -4.56
CA ALA A 276 -19.00 16.86 -3.13
C ALA A 276 -17.49 16.66 -2.87
N ALA A 277 -17.02 17.04 -1.68
CA ALA A 277 -15.63 16.83 -1.30
C ALA A 277 -15.25 15.35 -1.37
N VAL A 278 -14.05 15.04 -1.85
CA VAL A 278 -13.55 13.66 -1.96
C VAL A 278 -13.45 13.05 -0.57
N ALA A 279 -14.20 11.98 -0.35
CA ALA A 279 -14.18 11.20 0.88
C ALA A 279 -13.06 10.15 0.88
N GLU A 280 -12.77 9.60 2.06
CA GLU A 280 -11.80 8.52 2.20
C GLU A 280 -12.24 7.25 1.47
N GLY A 281 -11.27 6.61 0.82
CA GLY A 281 -11.33 5.24 0.33
C GLY A 281 -11.78 4.26 1.43
N ALA A 282 -12.35 3.12 1.05
CA ALA A 282 -12.65 2.05 2.01
C ALA A 282 -11.93 0.78 1.56
N PHE A 283 -11.42 0.05 2.54
CA PHE A 283 -10.95 -1.31 2.32
C PHE A 283 -12.12 -2.29 2.34
N ALA A 284 -11.93 -3.41 1.67
CA ALA A 284 -12.74 -4.61 1.84
C ALA A 284 -11.80 -5.78 2.10
N GLN A 285 -12.05 -6.53 3.18
CA GLN A 285 -11.32 -7.76 3.45
C GLN A 285 -11.89 -8.88 2.56
N ARG A 286 -11.04 -9.45 1.71
CA ARG A 286 -11.39 -10.51 0.76
C ARG A 286 -11.05 -11.91 1.25
N ALA A 287 -10.06 -12.02 2.14
CA ALA A 287 -9.73 -13.28 2.82
C ALA A 287 -9.28 -13.03 4.26
N ALA A 288 -9.62 -13.97 5.14
CA ALA A 288 -9.19 -13.98 6.53
C ALA A 288 -7.65 -14.15 6.63
N PRO A 289 -7.01 -13.62 7.69
CA PRO A 289 -5.65 -14.01 8.05
C PRO A 289 -5.63 -15.48 8.47
N VAL A 290 -4.53 -16.15 8.16
CA VAL A 290 -4.26 -17.55 8.56
C VAL A 290 -3.16 -17.51 9.60
N VAL A 291 -3.34 -18.22 10.71
CA VAL A 291 -2.33 -18.35 11.76
C VAL A 291 -1.72 -19.74 11.71
N THR A 292 -0.39 -19.81 11.68
CA THR A 292 0.38 -21.06 11.71
C THR A 292 1.27 -21.14 12.95
N GLY A 293 1.70 -22.34 13.30
CA GLY A 293 2.49 -22.64 14.50
C GLY A 293 1.67 -23.35 15.58
N THR A 294 2.36 -24.10 16.44
CA THR A 294 1.71 -24.87 17.51
C THR A 294 1.55 -24.00 18.76
N LEU A 295 0.34 -24.00 19.34
CA LEU A 295 -0.01 -23.24 20.54
C LEU A 295 0.56 -23.86 21.83
N LEU A 296 1.88 -23.98 21.93
CA LEU A 296 2.60 -24.42 23.14
C LEU A 296 3.48 -23.28 23.65
N LEU A 297 3.68 -23.21 24.96
CA LEU A 297 4.68 -22.33 25.58
C LEU A 297 6.04 -22.43 24.86
N ASP A 298 6.72 -21.28 24.74
CA ASP A 298 7.99 -21.05 24.04
C ASP A 298 7.95 -21.14 22.51
N ASN A 299 6.83 -21.54 21.92
CA ASN A 299 6.67 -21.46 20.46
C ASN A 299 6.31 -20.04 20.01
N VAL A 300 6.41 -19.82 18.70
CA VAL A 300 5.95 -18.59 18.04
C VAL A 300 4.88 -18.95 17.03
N VAL A 301 3.73 -18.27 17.10
CA VAL A 301 2.72 -18.33 16.05
C VAL A 301 2.87 -17.17 15.08
N THR A 302 2.56 -17.39 13.81
CA THR A 302 2.69 -16.38 12.76
C THR A 302 1.36 -16.23 12.02
N ALA A 303 0.85 -15.00 11.92
CA ALA A 303 -0.36 -14.66 11.20
C ALA A 303 -0.04 -14.01 9.85
N THR A 304 -0.75 -14.41 8.78
CA THR A 304 -0.77 -13.63 7.54
C THR A 304 -1.62 -12.36 7.72
N ALA A 305 -1.56 -11.44 6.75
CA ALA A 305 -2.40 -10.25 6.72
C ALA A 305 -3.85 -10.53 6.28
N GLY A 306 -4.10 -11.69 5.66
CA GLY A 306 -5.28 -11.90 4.82
C GLY A 306 -5.17 -11.17 3.48
N ALA A 307 -6.27 -11.15 2.71
CA ALA A 307 -6.35 -10.42 1.44
C ALA A 307 -7.27 -9.20 1.58
N TRP A 308 -6.85 -8.06 1.02
CA TRP A 308 -7.53 -6.77 1.12
C TRP A 308 -7.67 -6.15 -0.26
N ALA A 309 -8.78 -5.43 -0.49
CA ALA A 309 -9.00 -4.64 -1.70
C ALA A 309 -9.33 -3.19 -1.32
N PRO A 310 -8.54 -2.20 -1.78
CA PRO A 310 -7.23 -2.38 -2.42
C PRO A 310 -6.18 -2.96 -1.46
N SER A 311 -5.02 -3.32 -1.97
CA SER A 311 -3.89 -3.77 -1.16
C SER A 311 -3.34 -2.63 -0.31
N PRO A 312 -3.32 -2.74 1.03
CA PRO A 312 -2.84 -1.68 1.91
C PRO A 312 -1.32 -1.47 1.77
N SER A 313 -0.86 -0.24 1.97
CA SER A 313 0.58 0.06 2.05
C SER A 313 1.19 -0.34 3.38
N THR A 314 0.37 -0.48 4.42
CA THR A 314 0.84 -0.88 5.75
C THR A 314 -0.20 -1.77 6.43
N THR A 315 0.28 -2.84 7.05
CA THR A 315 -0.55 -3.77 7.81
C THR A 315 -0.02 -3.90 9.23
N VAL A 316 -0.90 -3.87 10.23
CA VAL A 316 -0.54 -3.99 11.65
C VAL A 316 -1.36 -5.09 12.29
N TRP A 317 -0.73 -5.96 13.06
CA TRP A 317 -1.41 -7.02 13.79
C TRP A 317 -1.74 -6.55 15.20
N ARG A 318 -2.82 -7.05 15.78
CA ARG A 318 -3.21 -6.82 17.17
C ARG A 318 -3.59 -8.16 17.74
N TRP A 319 -2.76 -8.67 18.64
CA TRP A 319 -3.00 -9.93 19.33
C TRP A 319 -3.77 -9.70 20.63
N PHE A 320 -4.59 -10.68 21.00
CA PHE A 320 -5.43 -10.64 22.18
C PHE A 320 -5.34 -11.97 22.93
N ALA A 321 -5.39 -11.91 24.27
CA ALA A 321 -5.45 -13.05 25.16
C ALA A 321 -6.72 -12.94 26.02
N ASN A 322 -7.62 -13.91 25.93
CA ASN A 322 -8.97 -13.87 26.54
C ASN A 322 -9.73 -12.56 26.21
N GLY A 323 -9.62 -12.10 24.96
CA GLY A 323 -10.25 -10.85 24.50
C GLY A 323 -9.54 -9.56 24.93
N VAL A 324 -8.52 -9.62 25.80
CA VAL A 324 -7.72 -8.47 26.22
C VAL A 324 -6.54 -8.27 25.29
N ARG A 325 -6.30 -7.04 24.83
CA ARG A 325 -5.22 -6.73 23.91
C ARG A 325 -3.85 -6.97 24.56
N ILE A 326 -2.98 -7.71 23.89
CA ILE A 326 -1.57 -7.86 24.25
C ILE A 326 -0.85 -6.58 23.81
N PRO A 327 -0.25 -5.79 24.73
CA PRO A 327 0.49 -4.57 24.39
C PRO A 327 1.70 -4.86 23.49
N ASP A 328 2.12 -3.85 22.74
CA ASP A 328 3.36 -3.83 21.93
C ASP A 328 3.54 -4.92 20.88
N ASN A 329 2.55 -5.80 20.70
CA ASN A 329 2.59 -6.80 19.63
C ASN A 329 1.85 -6.32 18.38
N THR A 330 2.61 -5.66 17.50
CA THR A 330 2.14 -5.08 16.23
C THR A 330 2.56 -5.89 15.00
N THR A 331 3.30 -6.98 15.20
CA THR A 331 3.93 -7.78 14.14
C THR A 331 3.11 -9.05 13.85
N PRO A 332 3.31 -9.69 12.68
CA PRO A 332 2.65 -10.96 12.39
C PRO A 332 3.06 -12.09 13.34
N ARG A 333 4.09 -11.93 14.18
CA ARG A 333 4.61 -12.98 15.06
C ARG A 333 4.21 -12.73 16.51
N LEU A 334 3.67 -13.75 17.17
CA LEU A 334 3.40 -13.75 18.60
C LEU A 334 4.19 -14.89 19.27
N PRO A 335 5.25 -14.56 20.03
CA PRO A 335 5.86 -15.49 20.96
C PRO A 335 4.86 -15.85 22.07
N LEU A 336 4.72 -17.15 22.33
CA LEU A 336 3.82 -17.70 23.34
C LEU A 336 4.58 -17.80 24.66
N THR A 337 4.46 -16.79 25.50
CA THR A 337 5.15 -16.72 26.79
C THR A 337 4.39 -17.41 27.91
N ALA A 338 5.06 -17.59 29.05
CA ALA A 338 4.51 -18.09 30.31
C ALA A 338 3.16 -17.46 30.68
N ALA A 339 3.04 -16.13 30.55
CA ALA A 339 1.82 -15.39 30.90
C ALA A 339 0.60 -15.73 30.01
N LEU A 340 0.84 -16.32 28.84
CA LEU A 340 -0.21 -16.68 27.87
C LEU A 340 -0.73 -18.11 28.06
N VAL A 341 -0.05 -18.96 28.82
CA VAL A 341 -0.51 -20.35 29.05
C VAL A 341 -1.91 -20.36 29.66
N GLY A 342 -2.78 -21.19 29.08
CA GLY A 342 -4.20 -21.28 29.43
C GLY A 342 -5.07 -20.16 28.86
N LYS A 343 -4.50 -19.10 28.27
CA LYS A 343 -5.26 -18.03 27.62
C LYS A 343 -5.63 -18.42 26.19
N ARG A 344 -6.80 -17.95 25.75
CA ARG A 344 -7.30 -18.09 24.39
C ARG A 344 -6.85 -16.92 23.53
N ILE A 345 -6.07 -17.22 22.49
CA ILE A 345 -5.48 -16.24 21.60
C ILE A 345 -6.43 -15.91 20.44
N SER A 346 -6.55 -14.63 20.14
CA SER A 346 -7.15 -14.16 18.89
C SER A 346 -6.34 -13.02 18.28
N VAL A 347 -6.55 -12.77 16.99
CA VAL A 347 -5.85 -11.73 16.25
C VAL A 347 -6.82 -10.87 15.45
N LYS A 348 -6.52 -9.57 15.40
CA LYS A 348 -7.12 -8.61 14.44
C LYS A 348 -6.01 -8.02 13.58
N VAL A 349 -6.31 -7.76 12.32
CA VAL A 349 -5.40 -7.14 11.37
C VAL A 349 -5.93 -5.77 10.99
N VAL A 350 -5.05 -4.76 10.95
CA VAL A 350 -5.38 -3.37 10.62
C VAL A 350 -4.75 -3.02 9.28
N ALA A 351 -5.57 -2.69 8.29
CA ALA A 351 -5.15 -2.21 6.98
C ALA A 351 -5.08 -0.68 6.98
N LYS A 352 -3.98 -0.13 6.47
CA LYS A 352 -3.75 1.32 6.36
C LYS A 352 -3.19 1.69 5.00
N GLN A 353 -3.68 2.82 4.46
CA GLN A 353 -3.17 3.46 3.25
C GLN A 353 -3.59 4.92 3.23
N ALA A 354 -2.73 5.80 2.73
CA ALA A 354 -3.06 7.22 2.61
C ALA A 354 -4.33 7.42 1.78
N GLY A 355 -5.24 8.26 2.27
CA GLY A 355 -6.53 8.52 1.62
C GLY A 355 -7.59 7.45 1.81
N TYR A 356 -7.34 6.40 2.60
CA TYR A 356 -8.31 5.36 2.95
C TYR A 356 -8.59 5.38 4.45
N ALA A 357 -9.85 5.15 4.82
CA ALA A 357 -10.23 4.92 6.20
C ALA A 357 -9.52 3.66 6.72
N ASN A 358 -8.89 3.76 7.89
CA ASN A 358 -8.28 2.60 8.53
C ASN A 358 -9.35 1.53 8.79
N MET A 359 -9.11 0.31 8.33
CA MET A 359 -10.03 -0.81 8.55
C MET A 359 -9.39 -1.83 9.49
N VAL A 360 -10.16 -2.30 10.47
CA VAL A 360 -9.78 -3.39 11.37
C VAL A 360 -10.60 -4.60 10.99
N SER A 361 -9.94 -5.75 10.79
CA SER A 361 -10.62 -7.00 10.54
C SER A 361 -11.51 -7.43 11.72
N PRO A 362 -12.46 -8.36 11.51
CA PRO A 362 -13.03 -9.14 12.60
C PRO A 362 -11.93 -9.80 13.46
N GLY A 363 -12.28 -10.20 14.68
CA GLY A 363 -11.40 -11.01 15.52
C GLY A 363 -11.37 -12.45 15.02
N TYR A 364 -10.19 -12.98 14.76
CA TYR A 364 -10.00 -14.37 14.38
C TYR A 364 -9.47 -15.16 15.56
N ASP A 365 -10.24 -16.14 15.99
CA ASP A 365 -9.86 -17.04 17.06
C ASP A 365 -8.78 -18.02 16.60
N VAL A 366 -7.73 -18.18 17.40
CA VAL A 366 -6.59 -19.05 17.11
C VAL A 366 -6.65 -20.31 17.98
N GLY A 367 -7.03 -20.17 19.25
CA GLY A 367 -7.13 -21.28 20.20
C GLY A 367 -6.42 -21.00 21.52
N GLN A 368 -6.36 -22.00 22.38
CA GLN A 368 -5.76 -21.89 23.71
C GLN A 368 -4.27 -22.22 23.69
N VAL A 369 -3.45 -21.42 24.37
CA VAL A 369 -2.04 -21.76 24.60
C VAL A 369 -1.95 -22.86 25.64
N LEU A 370 -1.29 -23.95 25.28
CA LEU A 370 -1.08 -25.10 26.14
C LEU A 370 0.29 -25.02 26.84
N ALA A 371 0.41 -25.79 27.93
CA ALA A 371 1.68 -25.97 28.63
C ALA A 371 2.76 -26.50 27.68
N GLY A 372 4.01 -26.09 27.90
CA GLY A 372 5.13 -26.58 27.11
C GLY A 372 5.42 -28.06 27.40
N VAL A 373 6.28 -28.66 26.58
CA VAL A 373 6.72 -30.04 26.77
C VAL A 373 8.19 -30.10 27.11
N ILE A 374 8.55 -30.90 28.12
CA ILE A 374 9.95 -31.22 28.42
C ILE A 374 10.34 -32.42 27.56
N GLN A 375 11.45 -32.30 26.84
CA GLN A 375 11.95 -33.32 25.93
C GLN A 375 13.43 -33.63 26.25
N PRO A 376 13.82 -34.91 26.40
CA PRO A 376 15.23 -35.27 26.51
C PRO A 376 15.92 -35.16 25.14
N THR A 377 17.01 -34.40 25.09
CA THR A 377 17.91 -34.31 23.93
C THR A 377 19.02 -35.36 24.01
N THR A 378 19.38 -35.81 25.21
CA THR A 378 20.18 -37.02 25.44
C THR A 378 19.56 -37.84 26.57
N PRO A 379 19.55 -39.19 26.47
CA PRO A 379 18.93 -40.02 27.48
C PRO A 379 19.73 -40.05 28.79
N ALA A 380 19.03 -40.11 29.91
CA ALA A 380 19.63 -40.52 31.18
C ALA A 380 19.86 -42.04 31.20
N ALA A 381 20.83 -42.50 31.99
CA ALA A 381 21.13 -43.92 32.11
C ALA A 381 21.58 -44.28 33.54
N VAL A 382 21.31 -45.52 33.96
CA VAL A 382 21.90 -46.07 35.19
C VAL A 382 23.18 -46.82 34.82
N THR A 383 24.28 -46.45 35.47
CA THR A 383 25.61 -47.04 35.31
C THR A 383 26.11 -47.64 36.63
N GLY A 384 27.17 -48.44 36.57
CA GLY A 384 27.74 -49.13 37.72
C GLY A 384 27.45 -50.63 37.72
N ARG A 385 28.23 -51.37 38.52
CA ARG A 385 28.11 -52.83 38.61
C ARG A 385 27.02 -53.19 39.63
N PRO A 386 26.02 -54.02 39.26
CA PRO A 386 24.97 -54.46 40.17
C PRO A 386 25.51 -55.54 41.12
N ALA A 387 26.26 -55.14 42.13
CA ALA A 387 26.79 -56.03 43.15
C ALA A 387 26.67 -55.42 44.55
N LEU A 388 26.42 -56.25 45.57
CA LEU A 388 26.27 -55.85 46.96
C LEU A 388 27.42 -54.94 47.41
N GLY A 389 27.07 -53.79 47.98
CA GLY A 389 28.01 -52.77 48.44
C GLY A 389 28.64 -51.92 47.33
N GLN A 390 28.33 -52.17 46.06
CA GLN A 390 28.68 -51.25 44.97
C GLN A 390 27.65 -50.13 44.87
N VAL A 391 28.02 -49.07 44.14
CA VAL A 391 27.17 -47.92 43.89
C VAL A 391 26.68 -47.97 42.45
N LEU A 392 25.38 -47.81 42.27
CA LEU A 392 24.79 -47.46 40.98
C LEU A 392 24.69 -45.94 40.89
N THR A 393 24.94 -45.39 39.70
CA THR A 393 24.97 -43.95 39.45
C THR A 393 24.07 -43.62 38.27
N VAL A 394 23.22 -42.61 38.41
CA VAL A 394 22.46 -42.04 37.29
C VAL A 394 23.34 -41.04 36.55
N THR A 395 23.56 -41.29 35.26
CA THR A 395 24.08 -40.29 34.32
C THR A 395 22.91 -39.39 33.90
N PRO A 396 22.98 -38.06 34.11
CA PRO A 396 21.87 -37.16 33.86
C PRO A 396 21.54 -37.04 32.36
N ALA A 397 20.26 -36.81 32.06
CA ALA A 397 19.81 -36.43 30.73
C ALA A 397 20.16 -34.95 30.45
N THR A 398 20.34 -34.60 29.17
CA THR A 398 20.17 -33.21 28.74
C THR A 398 18.72 -33.00 28.33
N LEU A 399 18.11 -31.92 28.80
CA LEU A 399 16.69 -31.62 28.63
C LEU A 399 16.50 -30.28 27.92
N THR A 400 15.51 -30.21 27.04
CA THR A 400 14.96 -28.96 26.53
C THR A 400 13.53 -28.80 27.06
N PRO A 401 13.15 -27.62 27.56
CA PRO A 401 13.95 -26.40 27.70
C PRO A 401 14.90 -26.38 28.91
N THR A 402 15.83 -25.43 28.93
CA THR A 402 16.76 -25.20 30.06
C THR A 402 16.04 -24.71 31.32
N GLY A 403 16.69 -24.84 32.48
CA GLY A 403 16.09 -24.47 33.77
C GLY A 403 15.00 -25.43 34.25
N THR A 404 15.07 -26.69 33.81
CA THR A 404 14.21 -27.79 34.28
C THR A 404 14.79 -28.41 35.56
N THR A 405 13.96 -28.60 36.58
CA THR A 405 14.34 -29.27 37.83
C THR A 405 14.18 -30.78 37.68
N VAL A 406 15.22 -31.54 38.03
CA VAL A 406 15.24 -33.00 37.91
C VAL A 406 15.33 -33.63 39.30
N GLY A 407 14.49 -34.62 39.56
CA GLY A 407 14.51 -35.47 40.74
C GLY A 407 14.60 -36.94 40.37
N TYR A 408 15.12 -37.76 41.29
CA TYR A 408 15.26 -39.20 41.12
C TYR A 408 14.60 -39.96 42.26
N GLN A 409 14.16 -41.18 41.97
CA GLN A 409 13.71 -42.14 42.97
C GLN A 409 14.24 -43.52 42.57
N TRP A 410 15.05 -44.15 43.42
CA TRP A 410 15.49 -45.52 43.19
C TRP A 410 14.36 -46.51 43.48
N VAL A 411 14.28 -47.55 42.66
CA VAL A 411 13.16 -48.48 42.62
C VAL A 411 13.71 -49.91 42.63
N ARG A 412 13.16 -50.77 43.50
CA ARG A 412 13.50 -52.19 43.62
C ARG A 412 12.32 -53.03 43.12
N ASP A 413 12.51 -53.77 42.04
CA ASP A 413 11.47 -54.57 41.37
C ASP A 413 10.15 -53.83 41.16
N GLY A 414 10.24 -52.55 40.76
CA GLY A 414 9.06 -51.70 40.54
C GLY A 414 8.54 -50.96 41.78
N VAL A 415 9.08 -51.21 42.98
CA VAL A 415 8.67 -50.53 44.22
C VAL A 415 9.69 -49.47 44.64
N PRO A 416 9.26 -48.21 44.90
CA PRO A 416 10.16 -47.15 45.39
C PRO A 416 10.89 -47.54 46.68
N ILE A 417 12.20 -47.26 46.74
CA ILE A 417 13.03 -47.44 47.92
C ILE A 417 12.95 -46.15 48.76
N PRO A 418 12.35 -46.16 49.96
CA PRO A 418 12.15 -44.94 50.75
C PRO A 418 13.45 -44.17 51.01
N GLY A 419 13.43 -42.86 50.78
CA GLY A 419 14.58 -41.96 51.00
C GLY A 419 15.70 -42.06 49.96
N ALA A 420 15.63 -42.99 49.01
CA ALA A 420 16.64 -43.15 47.97
C ALA A 420 16.36 -42.21 46.78
N THR A 421 16.63 -40.92 46.96
CA THR A 421 16.35 -39.86 45.96
C THR A 421 17.60 -39.22 45.35
N GLY A 422 18.78 -39.64 45.76
CA GLY A 422 20.05 -39.14 45.23
C GLY A 422 20.37 -39.64 43.82
N THR A 423 21.36 -39.02 43.18
CA THR A 423 21.92 -39.46 41.89
C THR A 423 22.70 -40.77 41.98
N THR A 424 22.96 -41.26 43.19
CA THR A 424 23.66 -42.51 43.45
C THR A 424 22.89 -43.35 44.47
N TYR A 425 23.03 -44.68 44.37
CA TYR A 425 22.47 -45.62 45.34
C TYR A 425 23.45 -46.75 45.61
N ARG A 426 23.81 -46.90 46.90
CA ARG A 426 24.64 -48.01 47.36
C ARG A 426 23.77 -49.24 47.57
N LEU A 427 24.08 -50.30 46.83
CA LEU A 427 23.37 -51.57 46.89
C LEU A 427 23.53 -52.24 48.26
N THR A 428 22.41 -52.62 48.85
CA THR A 428 22.28 -53.23 50.17
C THR A 428 21.97 -54.72 50.07
N ALA A 429 22.00 -55.43 51.20
CA ALA A 429 21.67 -56.86 51.22
C ALA A 429 20.24 -57.15 50.74
N ALA A 430 19.30 -56.21 50.92
CA ALA A 430 17.92 -56.33 50.47
C ALA A 430 17.77 -56.26 48.94
N ASP A 431 18.79 -55.76 48.24
CA ASP A 431 18.79 -55.65 46.78
C ASP A 431 19.26 -56.94 46.08
N VAL A 432 19.94 -57.85 46.79
CA VAL A 432 20.53 -59.05 46.20
C VAL A 432 19.46 -59.93 45.56
N GLY A 433 19.69 -60.30 44.30
CA GLY A 433 18.75 -61.04 43.45
C GLY A 433 17.58 -60.21 42.89
N ARG A 434 17.44 -58.95 43.29
CA ARG A 434 16.44 -58.01 42.77
C ARG A 434 17.04 -57.13 41.68
N ARG A 435 16.17 -56.49 40.88
CA ARG A 435 16.55 -55.45 39.93
C ARG A 435 16.36 -54.08 40.58
N VAL A 436 17.39 -53.25 40.50
CA VAL A 436 17.37 -51.89 41.05
C VAL A 436 17.46 -50.90 39.89
N THR A 437 16.34 -50.23 39.60
CA THR A 437 16.18 -49.19 38.57
C THR A 437 16.11 -47.81 39.22
N ALA A 438 16.08 -46.74 38.41
CA ALA A 438 15.80 -45.39 38.88
C ALA A 438 14.68 -44.77 38.05
N GLU A 439 13.74 -44.09 38.68
CA GLU A 439 12.77 -43.22 38.03
C GLU A 439 13.32 -41.80 38.00
N MET A 440 13.26 -41.14 36.84
CA MET A 440 13.60 -39.73 36.68
C MET A 440 12.33 -38.93 36.46
N THR A 441 12.13 -37.89 37.26
CA THR A 441 11.06 -36.90 37.09
C THR A 441 11.67 -35.54 36.81
N ALA A 442 11.22 -34.89 35.74
CA ALA A 442 11.63 -33.56 35.34
C ALA A 442 10.43 -32.61 35.34
N THR A 443 10.58 -31.46 35.98
CA THR A 443 9.51 -30.46 36.16
C THR A 443 10.00 -29.06 35.86
N ARG A 444 9.12 -28.24 35.29
CA ARG A 444 9.33 -26.82 35.06
C ARG A 444 7.97 -26.12 35.11
N PRO A 445 7.85 -24.93 35.74
CA PRO A 445 6.57 -24.22 35.79
C PRO A 445 5.96 -24.04 34.40
N GLN A 446 4.66 -24.38 34.27
CA GLN A 446 3.89 -24.31 33.02
C GLN A 446 4.37 -25.25 31.89
N TYR A 447 5.12 -26.29 32.24
CA TYR A 447 5.38 -27.45 31.38
C TYR A 447 4.66 -28.67 31.93
N LEU A 448 4.31 -29.59 31.03
CA LEU A 448 3.91 -30.93 31.42
C LEU A 448 5.10 -31.65 32.06
N PRO A 449 4.94 -32.26 33.25
CA PRO A 449 5.97 -33.08 33.86
C PRO A 449 6.41 -34.22 32.94
N PHE A 450 7.72 -34.49 32.91
CA PHE A 450 8.28 -35.61 32.19
C PHE A 450 8.76 -36.68 33.16
N HIS A 451 8.29 -37.92 32.98
CA HIS A 451 8.63 -39.06 33.81
C HIS A 451 9.21 -40.18 32.95
N VAL A 452 10.30 -40.79 33.38
CA VAL A 452 10.88 -41.95 32.68
C VAL A 452 11.52 -42.92 33.65
N MET A 453 11.26 -44.21 33.45
CA MET A 453 11.97 -45.29 34.12
C MET A 453 13.29 -45.57 33.41
N LEU A 454 14.39 -45.40 34.14
CA LEU A 454 15.73 -45.73 33.66
C LEU A 454 15.99 -47.23 33.87
N PRO A 455 16.27 -47.99 32.81
CA PRO A 455 16.45 -49.43 32.92
C PRO A 455 17.69 -49.75 33.78
N ALA A 456 17.55 -50.78 34.60
CA ALA A 456 18.62 -51.34 35.40
C ALA A 456 19.44 -52.32 34.57
N SER A 457 20.70 -52.49 34.95
CA SER A 457 21.47 -53.66 34.56
C SER A 457 20.93 -54.95 35.24
N THR A 458 21.62 -56.07 35.05
CA THR A 458 21.27 -57.41 35.57
C THR A 458 20.94 -57.42 37.08
N PRO A 459 20.23 -58.43 37.61
CA PRO A 459 19.96 -58.56 39.05
C PRO A 459 21.22 -58.41 39.91
N VAL A 460 21.06 -57.82 41.10
CA VAL A 460 22.18 -57.53 42.00
C VAL A 460 22.81 -58.82 42.52
N THR A 461 24.13 -58.89 42.39
CA THR A 461 24.91 -60.06 42.80
C THR A 461 25.57 -59.89 44.17
N SER A 462 25.75 -60.96 44.94
CA SER A 462 26.57 -60.93 46.15
C SER A 462 27.90 -61.65 45.91
N PRO A 463 29.06 -61.08 46.28
CA PRO A 463 30.33 -61.77 46.19
C PRO A 463 30.37 -63.00 47.11
N ALA A 464 31.05 -64.06 46.65
CA ALA A 464 31.27 -65.25 47.45
C ALA A 464 32.43 -65.06 48.44
N ILE A 465 32.21 -65.46 49.68
CA ILE A 465 33.19 -65.51 50.77
C ILE A 465 33.46 -66.98 51.10
N PHE A 466 34.72 -67.38 51.13
CA PHE A 466 35.10 -68.77 51.41
C PHE A 466 35.59 -68.95 52.84
N ARG A 467 35.16 -70.02 53.50
CA ARG A 467 35.83 -70.59 54.67
C ARG A 467 36.38 -71.96 54.29
N LEU A 468 37.65 -72.00 53.91
CA LEU A 468 38.37 -73.22 53.53
C LEU A 468 39.08 -73.81 54.75
N LYS A 469 38.84 -75.09 55.02
CA LYS A 469 39.56 -75.87 56.02
C LYS A 469 40.10 -77.14 55.37
N THR A 470 41.39 -77.38 55.53
CA THR A 470 42.09 -78.57 55.04
C THR A 470 42.66 -79.34 56.23
N ARG A 471 42.64 -80.67 56.16
CA ARG A 471 43.30 -81.54 57.14
C ARG A 471 43.81 -82.80 56.45
N SER A 472 44.81 -83.47 57.02
CA SER A 472 45.27 -84.78 56.56
C SER A 472 45.00 -85.85 57.61
N GLU A 473 44.61 -87.04 57.15
CA GLU A 473 44.31 -88.19 58.00
C GLU A 473 44.64 -89.48 57.24
N ARG A 474 45.56 -90.29 57.76
CA ARG A 474 45.95 -91.62 57.21
C ARG A 474 46.19 -91.63 55.68
N GLY A 475 47.12 -90.82 55.16
CA GLY A 475 47.41 -90.74 53.72
C GLY A 475 46.30 -90.10 52.86
N ARG A 476 45.28 -89.50 53.48
CA ARG A 476 44.19 -88.79 52.78
C ARG A 476 44.25 -87.30 53.06
N ALA A 477 43.86 -86.50 52.08
CA ALA A 477 43.55 -85.09 52.21
C ALA A 477 42.03 -84.92 52.36
N ILE A 478 41.62 -84.14 53.36
CA ILE A 478 40.22 -83.78 53.60
C ILE A 478 40.11 -82.28 53.38
N VAL A 479 39.28 -81.89 52.43
CA VAL A 479 39.02 -80.49 52.10
C VAL A 479 37.55 -80.21 52.40
N ARG A 480 37.30 -79.28 53.32
CA ARG A 480 35.97 -78.76 53.61
C ARG A 480 35.95 -77.28 53.26
N VAL A 481 35.06 -76.90 52.37
CA VAL A 481 34.85 -75.50 51.99
C VAL A 481 33.42 -75.10 52.28
N ARG A 482 33.24 -74.00 53.00
CA ARG A 482 31.95 -73.31 53.10
C ARG A 482 31.97 -72.08 52.22
N VAL A 483 30.98 -71.94 51.36
CA VAL A 483 30.73 -70.73 50.58
C VAL A 483 29.62 -69.95 51.27
N LEU A 484 29.87 -68.67 51.51
CA LEU A 484 28.95 -67.71 52.12
C LEU A 484 28.75 -66.56 51.14
N ALA A 485 27.58 -65.95 51.14
CA ALA A 485 27.31 -64.72 50.42
C ALA A 485 26.26 -63.93 51.21
N ALA A 486 26.48 -62.65 51.43
CA ALA A 486 25.57 -61.84 52.22
C ALA A 486 24.24 -61.64 51.46
N GLY A 487 23.11 -61.77 52.17
CA GLY A 487 21.78 -61.77 51.54
C GLY A 487 21.41 -63.07 50.81
N VAL A 488 22.27 -64.09 50.78
CA VAL A 488 22.01 -65.38 50.11
C VAL A 488 22.23 -66.53 51.08
N SER A 489 21.14 -67.15 51.56
CA SER A 489 21.21 -68.30 52.47
C SER A 489 20.14 -69.35 52.15
N PRO A 490 20.53 -70.62 51.86
CA PRO A 490 21.90 -71.08 51.64
C PRO A 490 22.46 -70.60 50.29
N VAL A 491 23.80 -70.60 50.14
CA VAL A 491 24.43 -70.33 48.84
C VAL A 491 24.24 -71.56 47.94
N PRO A 492 23.48 -71.44 46.81
CA PRO A 492 23.23 -72.56 45.93
C PRO A 492 24.43 -72.83 45.01
N GLY A 493 24.43 -73.95 44.30
CA GLY A 493 25.42 -74.24 43.25
C GLY A 493 26.47 -75.27 43.66
N GLN A 494 27.60 -75.24 42.94
CA GLN A 494 28.63 -76.27 43.02
C GLN A 494 30.02 -75.65 43.17
N VAL A 495 30.95 -76.40 43.75
CA VAL A 495 32.37 -76.05 43.80
C VAL A 495 33.21 -77.12 43.11
N LEU A 496 34.12 -76.70 42.24
CA LEU A 496 35.21 -77.54 41.74
C LEU A 496 36.37 -77.46 42.74
N ILE A 497 36.69 -78.59 43.38
CA ILE A 497 37.81 -78.71 44.32
C ILE A 497 38.92 -79.47 43.61
N LYS A 498 40.12 -78.87 43.52
CA LYS A 498 41.34 -79.51 43.04
C LYS A 498 42.34 -79.67 44.18
N VAL A 499 42.94 -80.85 44.30
CA VAL A 499 44.01 -81.16 45.26
C VAL A 499 45.17 -81.81 44.50
N GLY A 500 46.23 -81.04 44.24
CA GLY A 500 47.28 -81.46 43.31
C GLY A 500 46.73 -81.72 41.90
N ARG A 501 46.92 -82.95 41.37
CA ARG A 501 46.38 -83.38 40.07
C ARG A 501 44.92 -83.86 40.14
N TRP A 502 44.42 -84.16 41.33
CA TRP A 502 43.05 -84.65 41.52
C TRP A 502 42.05 -83.49 41.49
N SER A 503 40.84 -83.72 40.96
CA SER A 503 39.75 -82.75 41.04
C SER A 503 38.37 -83.40 41.04
N GLN A 504 37.40 -82.76 41.72
CA GLN A 504 35.99 -83.15 41.69
C GLN A 504 35.08 -81.92 41.83
N THR A 505 33.94 -81.93 41.14
CA THR A 505 32.86 -80.96 41.33
C THR A 505 31.86 -81.49 42.36
N VAL A 506 31.53 -80.70 43.36
CA VAL A 506 30.66 -81.08 44.48
C VAL A 506 29.56 -80.04 44.67
N LYS A 507 28.30 -80.49 44.81
CA LYS A 507 27.17 -79.63 45.14
C LYS A 507 27.27 -79.15 46.58
N LEU A 508 26.99 -77.87 46.80
CA LEU A 508 26.90 -77.32 48.17
C LEU A 508 25.66 -77.89 48.87
N ASP A 509 25.82 -78.26 50.14
CA ASP A 509 24.71 -78.68 51.01
C ASP A 509 23.84 -77.49 51.46
N ALA A 510 22.80 -77.78 52.25
CA ALA A 510 21.89 -76.76 52.80
C ALA A 510 22.57 -75.74 53.74
N LYS A 511 23.85 -75.90 54.08
CA LYS A 511 24.65 -74.95 54.88
C LYS A 511 25.69 -74.21 54.01
N GLY A 512 25.66 -74.41 52.69
CA GLY A 512 26.62 -73.87 51.74
C GLY A 512 27.99 -74.56 51.83
N VAL A 513 28.05 -75.82 52.25
CA VAL A 513 29.30 -76.57 52.48
C VAL A 513 29.47 -77.67 51.43
N ALA A 514 30.69 -77.83 50.94
CA ALA A 514 31.15 -79.03 50.25
C ALA A 514 32.33 -79.65 50.99
N ARG A 515 32.39 -80.97 51.01
CA ARG A 515 33.46 -81.74 51.64
C ARG A 515 33.89 -82.88 50.74
N VAL A 516 35.20 -83.00 50.51
CA VAL A 516 35.81 -84.13 49.81
C VAL A 516 36.89 -84.76 50.66
N VAL A 517 37.07 -86.07 50.48
CA VAL A 517 38.13 -86.86 51.10
C VAL A 517 38.79 -87.64 49.97
N VAL A 518 40.10 -87.46 49.80
CA VAL A 518 40.85 -88.04 48.69
C VAL A 518 42.15 -88.65 49.18
N ALA A 519 42.46 -89.88 48.76
CA ALA A 519 43.75 -90.52 48.99
C ALA A 519 44.78 -89.96 48.00
N LEU A 520 45.94 -89.54 48.50
CA LEU A 520 47.00 -88.94 47.69
C LEU A 520 48.37 -89.36 48.21
N PRO A 521 49.41 -89.38 47.36
CA PRO A 521 50.78 -89.57 47.83
C PRO A 521 51.15 -88.52 48.88
N LYS A 522 52.06 -88.89 49.80
CA LYS A 522 52.58 -87.99 50.83
C LYS A 522 53.15 -86.69 50.26
N GLY A 523 53.22 -85.67 51.09
CA GLY A 523 53.80 -84.37 50.78
C GLY A 523 52.78 -83.24 50.60
N ALA A 524 53.28 -82.03 50.42
CA ALA A 524 52.47 -80.82 50.28
C ALA A 524 51.69 -80.81 48.96
N LYS A 525 50.38 -80.62 49.03
CA LYS A 525 49.48 -80.50 47.88
C LYS A 525 48.79 -79.14 47.90
N ALA A 526 48.81 -78.45 46.77
CA ALA A 526 48.01 -77.24 46.59
C ALA A 526 46.52 -77.61 46.50
N VAL A 527 45.69 -76.88 47.25
CA VAL A 527 44.23 -76.96 47.19
C VAL A 527 43.73 -75.74 46.46
N ARG A 528 42.98 -75.94 45.37
CA ARG A 528 42.31 -74.84 44.64
C ARG A 528 40.82 -75.12 44.62
N VAL A 529 40.02 -74.18 45.09
CA VAL A 529 38.57 -74.27 45.06
C VAL A 529 38.03 -73.19 44.14
N ARG A 530 37.17 -73.57 43.20
CA ARG A 530 36.42 -72.65 42.34
C ARG A 530 34.94 -72.88 42.57
N TYR A 531 34.24 -71.90 43.11
CA TYR A 531 32.79 -71.86 43.09
C TYR A 531 32.32 -71.58 41.67
N LEU A 532 31.42 -72.42 41.14
CA LEU A 532 31.00 -72.37 39.75
C LEU A 532 29.92 -71.31 39.47
N GLY A 533 29.53 -70.53 40.49
CA GLY A 533 28.55 -69.48 40.36
C GLY A 533 27.12 -69.97 40.57
N SER A 534 26.21 -69.01 40.73
CA SER A 534 24.77 -69.13 40.66
C SER A 534 24.19 -67.87 40.00
N THR A 535 22.88 -67.76 39.90
CA THR A 535 22.19 -66.58 39.36
C THR A 535 22.50 -65.29 40.14
N VAL A 536 22.79 -65.39 41.44
CA VAL A 536 22.99 -64.24 42.34
C VAL A 536 24.34 -64.21 43.03
N VAL A 537 25.14 -65.28 42.95
CA VAL A 537 26.51 -65.32 43.48
C VAL A 537 27.46 -65.62 42.32
N PRO A 538 28.34 -64.68 41.92
CA PRO A 538 29.25 -64.89 40.80
C PRO A 538 30.28 -65.98 41.07
N VAL A 539 30.90 -66.48 39.99
CA VAL A 539 32.06 -67.37 40.06
C VAL A 539 33.15 -66.73 40.92
N ALA A 540 33.73 -67.50 41.82
CA ALA A 540 34.82 -67.05 42.67
C ALA A 540 35.78 -68.20 42.96
N ARG A 541 36.98 -67.87 43.42
CA ARG A 541 38.02 -68.87 43.72
C ARG A 541 38.72 -68.57 45.04
N THR A 542 39.20 -69.62 45.67
CA THR A 542 40.10 -69.55 46.82
C THR A 542 41.13 -70.67 46.71
N THR A 543 42.26 -70.50 47.39
CA THR A 543 43.35 -71.47 47.41
C THR A 543 43.79 -71.73 48.84
N GLY A 544 44.34 -72.91 49.07
CA GLY A 544 45.01 -73.28 50.31
C GLY A 544 46.01 -74.40 50.04
N SER A 545 46.46 -75.06 51.09
CA SER A 545 47.35 -76.21 50.99
C SER A 545 46.93 -77.29 51.98
N VAL A 546 47.40 -78.51 51.73
CA VAL A 546 47.28 -79.63 52.66
C VAL A 546 48.53 -80.47 52.54
N THR A 547 49.17 -80.79 53.66
CA THR A 547 50.32 -81.70 53.68
C THR A 547 49.83 -83.09 54.05
N VAL A 548 49.90 -84.01 53.09
CA VAL A 548 49.47 -85.40 53.29
C VAL A 548 50.57 -86.15 54.03
N ARG A 549 50.26 -86.63 55.24
CA ARG A 549 51.19 -87.36 56.12
C ARG A 549 51.11 -88.87 55.93
#